data_AF-A0A2E6H6K6-F1
#
_entry.id   AF-A0A2E6H6K6-F1
#
_cell.length_a   1.000
_cell.length_b   1.000
_cell.length_c   1.000
_cell.angle_alpha   90.00
_cell.angle_beta   90.00
_cell.angle_gamma   90.00
#
_symmetry.space_group_name_H-M   'P 1'
#
loop_
_entity.id
_entity.type
_entity.pdbx_description
1 polymer ?
#
loop_
_entity_poly.entity_id
_entity_poly.type
_entity_poly.pdbx_seq_one_letter_code
_entity_poly.pdbx_strand_id
1 'polypeptide(L)'
;MNLSDNNLLKKIKKLRELERRTQCQIIAHLEEVHKRRLYADLGYSSLFKYMVKELGYSEGAAGRRLGALRLSQKTPLAKKMIETGELSLSVASDAFRFCKAMNKSSTKKVLGKLKNKSKDEAKLEFLKITPSDSAEKREVRQRVSTVATRIHLNLANSTISKLEKVKAIKKLSTEDVLEYLLDKELEELSSDLFKIKKSRGSKGRNIPTSVKKQVKARAEFKCEFPGCNEIHNLEFEHIVPYAKGGTHELENILLYCKTHNQRAAIKEFGLHKMNKYF
;
A
#
# COMPACT_ATOMS: atom_id res chain seq x y z
N MET A 1 -43.99 -13.62 -14.91
CA MET A 1 -44.63 -12.83 -13.82
C MET A 1 -45.54 -11.81 -14.48
N ASN A 2 -46.86 -11.98 -14.42
CA ASN A 2 -47.83 -11.03 -14.99
C ASN A 2 -48.21 -9.98 -13.93
N LEU A 3 -47.31 -9.03 -13.65
CA LEU A 3 -47.61 -7.87 -12.81
C LEU A 3 -47.62 -6.62 -13.69
N SER A 4 -48.56 -5.71 -13.43
CA SER A 4 -48.49 -4.36 -14.01
C SER A 4 -47.27 -3.61 -13.48
N ASP A 5 -46.74 -2.67 -14.28
CA ASP A 5 -45.54 -1.89 -13.94
C ASP A 5 -45.63 -1.23 -12.56
N ASN A 6 -46.78 -0.62 -12.26
CA ASN A 6 -47.03 0.00 -10.95
C ASN A 6 -46.99 -1.00 -9.80
N ASN A 7 -47.51 -2.21 -9.99
CA ASN A 7 -47.48 -3.25 -8.97
C ASN A 7 -46.07 -3.84 -8.81
N LEU A 8 -45.32 -3.98 -9.89
CA LEU A 8 -43.92 -4.41 -9.86
C LEU A 8 -43.05 -3.40 -9.10
N LEU A 9 -43.19 -2.10 -9.40
CA LEU A 9 -42.47 -1.03 -8.71
C LEU A 9 -42.83 -0.93 -7.21
N LYS A 10 -44.10 -1.15 -6.84
CA LYS A 10 -44.50 -1.25 -5.42
C LYS A 10 -43.89 -2.48 -4.75
N LYS A 11 -43.89 -3.63 -5.43
CA LYS A 11 -43.37 -4.90 -4.88
C LYS A 11 -41.86 -4.82 -4.64
N ILE A 12 -41.08 -4.29 -5.58
CA ILE A 12 -39.62 -4.19 -5.42
C ILE A 12 -39.23 -3.25 -4.27
N LYS A 13 -39.97 -2.15 -4.05
CA LYS A 13 -39.76 -1.26 -2.89
C LYS A 13 -40.00 -2.00 -1.57
N LYS A 14 -41.08 -2.77 -1.46
CA LYS A 14 -41.36 -3.60 -0.27
C LYS A 14 -40.29 -4.67 -0.03
N LEU A 15 -39.84 -5.34 -1.09
CA LEU A 15 -38.75 -6.34 -0.98
C LEU A 15 -37.44 -5.68 -0.52
N ARG A 16 -37.13 -4.47 -1.00
CA ARG A 16 -35.96 -3.72 -0.56
C ARG A 16 -36.02 -3.33 0.91
N GLU A 17 -37.20 -2.97 1.42
CA GLU A 17 -37.40 -2.70 2.85
C GLU A 17 -37.21 -3.96 3.70
N LEU A 18 -37.74 -5.10 3.24
CA LEU A 18 -37.55 -6.38 3.90
C LEU A 18 -36.06 -6.77 3.92
N GLU A 19 -35.38 -6.64 2.78
CA GLU A 19 -33.94 -6.88 2.66
C GLU A 19 -33.16 -6.05 3.69
N ARG A 20 -33.48 -4.75 3.81
CA ARG A 20 -32.84 -3.87 4.80
C ARG A 20 -33.09 -4.33 6.23
N ARG A 21 -34.33 -4.70 6.58
CA ARG A 21 -34.67 -5.21 7.92
C ARG A 21 -33.86 -6.47 8.24
N THR A 22 -33.81 -7.43 7.32
CA THR A 22 -33.02 -8.65 7.46
C THR A 22 -31.54 -8.35 7.63
N GLN A 23 -30.98 -7.42 6.85
CA GLN A 23 -29.58 -7.00 7.00
C GLN A 23 -29.28 -6.41 8.39
N CYS A 24 -30.20 -5.60 8.94
CA CYS A 24 -30.05 -5.03 10.28
C CYS A 24 -30.10 -6.11 11.37
N GLN A 25 -31.02 -7.07 11.25
CA GLN A 25 -31.08 -8.23 12.14
C GLN A 25 -29.78 -9.05 12.08
N ILE A 26 -29.26 -9.32 10.88
CA ILE A 26 -27.99 -10.03 10.71
C ILE A 26 -26.87 -9.29 11.43
N ILE A 27 -26.76 -7.96 11.30
CA ILE A 27 -25.72 -7.19 11.99
C ILE A 27 -25.86 -7.26 13.51
N ALA A 28 -27.09 -7.18 14.04
CA ALA A 28 -27.34 -7.31 15.47
C ALA A 28 -26.94 -8.69 16.01
N HIS A 29 -27.24 -9.77 15.28
CA HIS A 29 -26.83 -11.13 15.67
C HIS A 29 -25.32 -11.33 15.52
N LEU A 30 -24.71 -10.80 14.46
CA LEU A 30 -23.25 -10.81 14.31
C LEU A 30 -22.56 -10.03 15.44
N GLU A 31 -23.17 -8.97 15.96
CA GLU A 31 -22.68 -8.25 17.13
C GLU A 31 -22.67 -9.15 18.37
N GLU A 32 -23.72 -9.93 18.59
CA GLU A 32 -23.81 -10.85 19.72
C GLU A 32 -22.85 -12.04 19.57
N VAL A 33 -22.76 -12.63 18.38
CA VAL A 33 -21.76 -13.65 18.02
C VAL A 33 -20.34 -13.11 18.25
N HIS A 34 -20.11 -11.83 17.94
CA HIS A 34 -18.80 -11.20 18.17
C HIS A 34 -18.50 -11.00 19.66
N LYS A 35 -19.47 -10.50 20.44
CA LYS A 35 -19.34 -10.27 21.89
C LYS A 35 -19.02 -11.56 22.63
N ARG A 36 -19.73 -12.64 22.30
CA ARG A 36 -19.55 -13.97 22.92
C ARG A 36 -18.40 -14.78 22.31
N ARG A 37 -17.80 -14.29 21.21
CA ARG A 37 -16.75 -14.99 20.45
C ARG A 37 -17.13 -16.42 20.01
N LEU A 38 -18.41 -16.69 19.74
CA LEU A 38 -18.91 -18.04 19.39
C LEU A 38 -18.20 -18.63 18.15
N TYR A 39 -17.70 -17.78 17.26
CA TYR A 39 -16.90 -18.22 16.12
C TYR A 39 -15.59 -18.94 16.52
N ALA A 40 -15.07 -18.70 17.71
CA ALA A 40 -13.86 -19.36 18.21
C ALA A 40 -14.14 -20.82 18.59
N ASP A 41 -15.28 -21.10 19.22
CA ASP A 41 -15.73 -22.46 19.55
C ASP A 41 -15.98 -23.29 18.28
N LEU A 42 -16.35 -22.62 17.19
CA LEU A 42 -16.50 -23.21 15.85
C LEU A 42 -15.17 -23.31 15.07
N GLY A 43 -14.03 -23.01 15.68
CA GLY A 43 -12.70 -23.16 15.07
C GLY A 43 -12.25 -22.01 14.15
N TYR A 44 -12.97 -20.89 14.09
CA TYR A 44 -12.61 -19.76 13.25
C TYR A 44 -11.72 -18.75 13.99
N SER A 45 -10.61 -18.34 13.37
CA SER A 45 -9.68 -17.39 13.98
C SER A 45 -10.19 -15.93 14.05
N SER A 46 -11.36 -15.63 13.50
CA SER A 46 -12.00 -14.30 13.57
C SER A 46 -13.46 -14.35 13.10
N LEU A 47 -14.27 -13.36 13.52
CA LEU A 47 -15.62 -13.16 12.97
C LEU A 47 -15.62 -13.00 11.44
N PHE A 48 -14.56 -12.38 10.88
CA PHE A 48 -14.42 -12.23 9.44
C PHE A 48 -14.30 -13.59 8.74
N LYS A 49 -13.41 -14.47 9.22
CA LYS A 49 -13.26 -15.81 8.66
C LYS A 49 -14.55 -16.62 8.81
N TYR A 50 -15.23 -16.53 9.94
CA TYR A 50 -16.54 -17.15 10.15
C TYR A 50 -17.58 -16.67 9.11
N MET A 51 -17.71 -15.37 8.89
CA MET A 51 -18.65 -14.84 7.90
C MET A 51 -18.35 -15.30 6.46
N VAL A 52 -17.07 -15.45 6.11
CA VAL A 52 -16.66 -15.86 4.76
C VAL A 52 -16.81 -17.36 4.56
N LYS A 53 -16.35 -18.16 5.54
CA LYS A 53 -16.25 -19.62 5.43
C LYS A 53 -17.55 -20.34 5.82
N GLU A 54 -18.23 -19.90 6.88
CA GLU A 54 -19.48 -20.53 7.35
C GLU A 54 -20.70 -19.89 6.67
N LEU A 55 -20.79 -18.55 6.71
CA LEU A 55 -21.98 -17.84 6.22
C LEU A 55 -21.97 -17.54 4.71
N GLY A 56 -20.91 -17.95 4.00
CA GLY A 56 -20.81 -17.83 2.54
C GLY A 56 -20.70 -16.40 2.01
N TYR A 57 -20.37 -15.41 2.84
CA TYR A 57 -20.19 -14.04 2.35
C TYR A 57 -18.91 -13.91 1.52
N SER A 58 -18.98 -13.15 0.42
CA SER A 58 -17.77 -12.64 -0.22
C SER A 58 -17.00 -11.75 0.75
N GLU A 59 -15.68 -11.68 0.61
CA GLU A 59 -14.83 -10.86 1.48
C GLU A 59 -15.28 -9.39 1.54
N GLY A 60 -15.69 -8.82 0.40
CA GLY A 60 -16.24 -7.47 0.34
C GLY A 60 -17.56 -7.33 1.09
N ALA A 61 -18.46 -8.32 1.02
CA ALA A 61 -19.72 -8.33 1.75
C ALA A 61 -19.52 -8.50 3.26
N ALA A 62 -18.61 -9.37 3.67
CA ALA A 62 -18.20 -9.59 5.06
C ALA A 62 -17.53 -8.34 5.64
N GLY A 63 -16.63 -7.71 4.88
CA GLY A 63 -15.93 -6.49 5.28
C GLY A 63 -16.88 -5.32 5.54
N ARG A 64 -17.89 -5.13 4.69
CA ARG A 64 -18.91 -4.07 4.89
C ARG A 64 -19.72 -4.28 6.16
N ARG A 65 -20.17 -5.52 6.41
CA ARG A 65 -20.91 -5.88 7.63
C ARG A 65 -20.06 -5.70 8.88
N LEU A 66 -18.81 -6.12 8.85
CA LEU A 66 -17.87 -5.93 9.96
C LEU A 66 -17.62 -4.44 10.24
N GLY A 67 -17.44 -3.64 9.19
CA GLY A 67 -17.26 -2.19 9.31
C GLY A 67 -18.50 -1.52 9.91
N ALA A 68 -19.69 -1.88 9.43
CA ALA A 68 -20.96 -1.38 9.95
C ALA A 68 -21.18 -1.76 11.43
N LEU A 69 -20.92 -3.04 11.79
CA LEU A 69 -20.97 -3.53 13.17
C LEU A 69 -20.05 -2.72 14.08
N ARG A 70 -18.79 -2.52 13.69
CA ARG A 70 -17.82 -1.76 14.48
C ARG A 70 -18.18 -0.28 14.60
N LEU A 71 -18.79 0.31 13.58
CA LEU A 71 -19.31 1.67 13.66
C LEU A 71 -20.46 1.78 14.67
N SER A 72 -21.39 0.82 14.64
CA SER A 72 -22.52 0.74 15.59
C SER A 72 -22.04 0.64 17.04
N GLN A 73 -20.98 -0.11 17.30
CA GLN A 73 -20.36 -0.19 18.64
C GLN A 73 -19.78 1.15 19.10
N LYS A 74 -19.31 2.00 18.19
CA LYS A 74 -18.67 3.28 18.51
C LYS A 74 -19.69 4.36 18.93
N THR A 75 -20.88 4.35 18.35
CA THR A 75 -21.94 5.32 18.70
C THR A 75 -23.34 4.78 18.42
N PRO A 76 -24.29 4.91 19.36
CA PRO A 76 -25.69 4.50 19.15
C PRO A 76 -26.36 5.20 17.96
N LEU A 77 -25.89 6.40 17.60
CA LEU A 77 -26.39 7.13 16.43
C LEU A 77 -26.16 6.33 15.13
N ALA A 78 -25.00 5.66 15.00
CA ALA A 78 -24.69 4.88 13.81
C ALA A 78 -25.63 3.68 13.67
N LYS A 79 -25.90 2.98 14.78
CA LYS A 79 -26.87 1.88 14.82
C LYS A 79 -28.24 2.35 14.33
N LYS A 80 -28.75 3.46 14.88
CA LYS A 80 -30.03 4.05 14.46
C LYS A 80 -30.04 4.41 12.96
N MET A 81 -28.98 5.04 12.45
CA MET A 81 -28.91 5.43 11.04
C MET A 81 -28.85 4.24 10.08
N ILE A 82 -28.21 3.14 10.48
CA ILE A 82 -28.19 1.89 9.69
C ILE A 82 -29.58 1.25 9.69
N GLU A 83 -30.24 1.19 10.86
CA GLU A 83 -31.59 0.64 11.02
C GLU A 83 -32.65 1.42 10.21
N THR A 84 -32.58 2.75 10.21
CA THR A 84 -33.51 3.59 9.43
C THR A 84 -33.19 3.60 7.94
N GLY A 85 -32.01 3.14 7.54
CA GLY A 85 -31.53 3.20 6.16
C GLY A 85 -30.94 4.55 5.75
N GLU A 86 -30.78 5.48 6.69
CA GLU A 86 -30.08 6.74 6.50
C GLU A 86 -28.59 6.55 6.21
N LEU A 87 -28.02 5.39 6.54
CA LEU A 87 -26.64 5.03 6.28
C LEU A 87 -26.54 3.62 5.69
N SER A 88 -26.05 3.52 4.45
CA SER A 88 -25.80 2.22 3.82
C SER A 88 -24.62 1.48 4.45
N LEU A 89 -24.60 0.14 4.38
CA LEU A 89 -23.49 -0.67 4.94
C LEU A 89 -22.12 -0.32 4.35
N SER A 90 -22.09 0.04 3.06
CA SER A 90 -20.86 0.48 2.40
C SER A 90 -20.34 1.79 3.01
N VAL A 91 -21.21 2.79 3.15
CA VAL A 91 -20.83 4.09 3.74
C VAL A 91 -20.50 3.94 5.22
N ALA A 92 -21.23 3.11 5.96
CA ALA A 92 -20.93 2.80 7.35
C ALA A 92 -19.53 2.17 7.52
N SER A 93 -19.16 1.25 6.62
CA SER A 93 -17.82 0.64 6.62
C SER A 93 -16.71 1.65 6.34
N ASP A 94 -16.90 2.56 5.38
CA ASP A 94 -15.91 3.59 5.07
C ASP A 94 -15.84 4.65 6.19
N ALA A 95 -16.99 5.02 6.76
CA ALA A 95 -17.07 5.90 7.91
C ALA A 95 -16.36 5.32 9.15
N PHE A 96 -16.44 4.01 9.39
CA PHE A 96 -15.68 3.37 10.48
C PHE A 96 -14.17 3.52 10.28
N ARG A 97 -13.68 3.28 9.05
CA ARG A 97 -12.25 3.42 8.73
C ARG A 97 -11.79 4.86 8.93
N PHE A 98 -12.54 5.81 8.41
CA PHE A 98 -12.27 7.24 8.55
C PHE A 98 -12.29 7.66 10.02
N CYS A 99 -13.31 7.25 10.77
CA CYS A 99 -13.49 7.64 12.15
C CYS A 99 -12.68 6.78 13.14
N LYS A 100 -11.83 5.83 12.71
CA LYS A 100 -11.21 4.82 13.60
C LYS A 100 -10.53 5.46 14.82
N ALA A 101 -9.74 6.51 14.62
CA ALA A 101 -9.03 7.25 15.66
C ALA A 101 -9.82 8.44 16.27
N MET A 102 -11.00 8.78 15.74
CA MET A 102 -11.79 9.92 16.18
C MET A 102 -12.55 9.63 17.49
N ASN A 103 -12.83 10.65 18.29
CA ASN A 103 -13.68 10.54 19.48
C ASN A 103 -15.19 10.41 19.09
N LYS A 104 -16.05 10.10 20.06
CA LYS A 104 -17.50 9.89 19.85
C LYS A 104 -18.22 11.14 19.33
N SER A 105 -17.83 12.34 19.78
CA SER A 105 -18.44 13.61 19.37
C SER A 105 -18.13 13.94 17.91
N SER A 106 -16.85 13.86 17.54
CA SER A 106 -16.39 14.08 16.16
C SER A 106 -16.98 13.03 15.22
N THR A 107 -17.08 11.76 15.65
CA THR A 107 -17.75 10.71 14.88
C THR A 107 -19.21 11.08 14.59
N LYS A 108 -19.97 11.56 15.58
CA LYS A 108 -21.37 12.02 15.38
C LYS A 108 -21.46 13.15 14.35
N LYS A 109 -20.54 14.13 14.38
CA LYS A 109 -20.50 15.23 13.39
C LYS A 109 -20.29 14.71 11.96
N VAL A 110 -19.36 13.75 11.79
CA VAL A 110 -19.12 13.13 10.49
C VAL A 110 -20.38 12.39 10.01
N LEU A 111 -20.99 11.57 10.86
CA LEU A 111 -22.20 10.82 10.50
C LEU A 111 -23.36 11.72 10.05
N GLY A 112 -23.55 12.87 10.70
CA GLY A 112 -24.54 13.86 10.27
C GLY A 112 -24.36 14.31 8.82
N LYS A 113 -23.11 14.44 8.36
CA LYS A 113 -22.79 14.81 6.96
C LYS A 113 -22.97 13.66 5.96
N LEU A 114 -23.03 12.41 6.41
CA LEU A 114 -23.16 11.21 5.57
C LEU A 114 -24.59 10.72 5.39
N LYS A 115 -25.55 11.33 6.09
CA LYS A 115 -26.97 10.96 6.04
C LYS A 115 -27.49 10.97 4.60
N ASN A 116 -28.10 9.86 4.18
CA ASN A 116 -28.68 9.64 2.86
C ASN A 116 -27.72 9.81 1.67
N LYS A 117 -26.40 9.81 1.91
CA LYS A 117 -25.41 9.94 0.84
C LYS A 117 -25.09 8.60 0.21
N SER A 118 -24.91 8.63 -1.10
CA SER A 118 -24.26 7.56 -1.85
C SER A 118 -22.80 7.40 -1.41
N LYS A 119 -22.17 6.31 -1.86
CA LYS A 119 -20.76 6.04 -1.55
C LYS A 119 -19.83 7.13 -2.08
N ASP A 120 -20.10 7.65 -3.28
CA ASP A 120 -19.26 8.67 -3.91
C ASP A 120 -19.43 10.03 -3.24
N GLU A 121 -20.66 10.42 -2.89
CA GLU A 121 -20.91 11.63 -2.11
C GLU A 121 -20.30 11.55 -0.70
N ALA A 122 -20.36 10.38 -0.05
CA ALA A 122 -19.69 10.17 1.23
C ALA A 122 -18.17 10.34 1.11
N LYS A 123 -17.57 9.85 0.02
CA LYS A 123 -16.14 10.04 -0.26
C LYS A 123 -15.77 11.51 -0.39
N LEU A 124 -16.59 12.30 -1.07
CA LEU A 124 -16.40 13.75 -1.17
C LEU A 124 -16.49 14.43 0.21
N GLU A 125 -17.40 14.00 1.08
CA GLU A 125 -17.47 14.54 2.45
C GLU A 125 -16.23 14.21 3.28
N PHE A 126 -15.69 12.98 3.16
CA PHE A 126 -14.44 12.63 3.86
C PHE A 126 -13.28 13.54 3.42
N LEU A 127 -13.17 13.82 2.12
CA LEU A 127 -12.15 14.73 1.57
C LEU A 127 -12.31 16.17 2.08
N LYS A 128 -13.55 16.64 2.32
CA LYS A 128 -13.79 17.96 2.92
C LYS A 128 -13.42 18.03 4.40
N ILE A 129 -13.56 16.93 5.14
CA ILE A 129 -13.31 16.89 6.59
C ILE A 129 -11.81 16.80 6.89
N THR A 130 -11.11 15.98 6.10
CA THR A 130 -9.65 15.92 6.12
C THR A 130 -9.17 16.34 4.74
N PRO A 131 -9.05 17.65 4.48
CA PRO A 131 -8.38 18.11 3.28
C PRO A 131 -6.94 17.59 3.35
N SER A 132 -6.70 16.50 2.65
CA SER A 132 -5.36 16.02 2.41
C SER A 132 -4.80 16.93 1.33
N ASP A 133 -4.12 18.00 1.73
CA ASP A 133 -3.49 18.97 0.81
C ASP A 133 -2.43 18.32 -0.09
N SER A 134 -2.05 17.08 0.20
CA SER A 134 -1.33 16.22 -0.72
C SER A 134 -2.13 14.94 -0.96
N ALA A 135 -2.37 14.60 -2.22
CA ALA A 135 -2.56 13.20 -2.55
C ALA A 135 -1.25 12.51 -2.16
N GLU A 136 -1.23 11.82 -1.01
CA GLU A 136 -0.06 11.04 -0.62
C GLU A 136 0.32 10.17 -1.80
N LYS A 137 1.52 10.43 -2.35
CA LYS A 137 2.06 9.66 -3.47
C LYS A 137 2.19 8.24 -2.96
N ARG A 138 1.32 7.36 -3.45
CA ARG A 138 1.24 5.98 -3.02
C ARG A 138 1.38 5.09 -4.24
N GLU A 139 2.21 4.09 -4.09
CA GLU A 139 2.44 3.06 -5.08
C GLU A 139 2.06 1.70 -4.47
N VAL A 140 1.25 0.93 -5.19
CA VAL A 140 0.97 -0.48 -4.86
C VAL A 140 1.33 -1.33 -6.06
N ARG A 141 2.23 -2.30 -5.83
CA ARG A 141 2.69 -3.25 -6.85
C ARG A 141 2.02 -4.60 -6.65
N GLN A 142 1.55 -5.18 -7.74
CA GLN A 142 1.02 -6.54 -7.77
C GLN A 142 1.63 -7.26 -8.98
N ARG A 143 2.37 -8.34 -8.74
CA ARG A 143 2.86 -9.20 -9.82
C ARG A 143 1.66 -9.88 -10.48
N VAL A 144 1.50 -9.70 -11.78
CA VAL A 144 0.36 -10.27 -12.55
C VAL A 144 0.78 -11.41 -13.45
N SER A 145 2.04 -11.46 -13.87
CA SER A 145 2.63 -12.59 -14.58
C SER A 145 4.14 -12.68 -14.30
N THR A 146 4.82 -13.60 -14.99
CA THR A 146 6.29 -13.68 -14.96
C THR A 146 6.95 -12.43 -15.54
N VAL A 147 6.30 -11.79 -16.53
CA VAL A 147 6.84 -10.66 -17.33
C VAL A 147 6.16 -9.32 -17.04
N ALA A 148 5.05 -9.29 -16.29
CA ALA A 148 4.29 -8.07 -16.06
C ALA A 148 3.96 -7.85 -14.58
N THR A 149 4.05 -6.57 -14.17
CA THR A 149 3.67 -6.09 -12.83
C THR A 149 2.65 -4.97 -12.98
N ARG A 150 1.51 -5.10 -12.30
CA ARG A 150 0.52 -4.03 -12.21
C ARG A 150 0.95 -3.04 -11.12
N ILE A 151 1.01 -1.77 -11.47
CA ILE A 151 1.33 -0.68 -10.55
C ILE A 151 0.11 0.24 -10.43
N HIS A 152 -0.39 0.43 -9.20
CA HIS A 152 -1.39 1.44 -8.88
C HIS A 152 -0.70 2.67 -8.30
N LEU A 153 -0.78 3.81 -9.00
CA LEU A 153 -0.15 5.06 -8.62
C LEU A 153 -1.19 6.12 -8.23
N ASN A 154 -0.97 6.76 -7.09
CA ASN A 154 -1.63 8.02 -6.74
C ASN A 154 -0.71 9.17 -7.17
N LEU A 155 -1.08 9.85 -8.26
CA LEU A 155 -0.30 10.97 -8.81
C LEU A 155 -0.99 12.30 -8.52
N ALA A 156 -0.20 13.36 -8.35
CA ALA A 156 -0.73 14.71 -8.28
C ALA A 156 -1.37 15.10 -9.62
N ASN A 157 -2.43 15.91 -9.58
CA ASN A 157 -3.10 16.38 -10.79
C ASN A 157 -2.13 17.09 -11.75
N SER A 158 -1.15 17.83 -11.22
CA SER A 158 -0.11 18.47 -12.01
C SER A 158 0.78 17.47 -12.77
N THR A 159 1.04 16.28 -12.22
CA THR A 159 1.77 15.20 -12.89
C THR A 159 0.92 14.58 -13.99
N ILE A 160 -0.36 14.28 -13.72
CA ILE A 160 -1.28 13.75 -14.74
C ILE A 160 -1.41 14.72 -15.91
N SER A 161 -1.55 16.02 -15.65
CA SER A 161 -1.61 17.03 -16.72
C SER A 161 -0.36 17.06 -17.59
N LYS A 162 0.84 16.84 -17.04
CA LYS A 162 2.08 16.73 -17.83
C LYS A 162 2.08 15.44 -18.66
N LEU A 163 1.71 14.32 -18.06
CA LEU A 163 1.64 13.02 -18.73
C LEU A 163 0.69 13.05 -19.93
N GLU A 164 -0.52 13.58 -19.76
CA GLU A 164 -1.50 13.67 -20.85
C GLU A 164 -1.04 14.61 -21.97
N LYS A 165 -0.33 15.71 -21.65
CA LYS A 165 0.27 16.58 -22.68
C LYS A 165 1.31 15.84 -23.51
N VAL A 166 2.21 15.09 -22.89
CA VAL A 166 3.24 14.32 -23.60
C VAL A 166 2.59 13.25 -24.49
N LYS A 167 1.63 12.49 -23.94
CA LYS A 167 0.87 11.49 -24.68
C LYS A 167 0.16 12.10 -25.90
N ALA A 168 -0.47 13.27 -25.74
CA ALA A 168 -1.17 13.94 -26.83
C ALA A 168 -0.23 14.40 -27.96
N ILE A 169 0.92 14.98 -27.60
CA ILE A 169 1.91 15.48 -28.57
C ILE A 169 2.61 14.33 -29.30
N LYS A 170 3.02 13.30 -28.57
CA LYS A 170 3.81 12.19 -29.09
C LYS A 170 2.98 11.01 -29.59
N LYS A 171 1.66 11.01 -29.33
CA LYS A 171 0.72 9.92 -29.63
C LYS A 171 1.18 8.57 -29.03
N LEU A 172 1.65 8.61 -27.79
CA LEU A 172 2.20 7.46 -27.07
C LEU A 172 1.22 6.96 -26.01
N SER A 173 1.31 5.67 -25.68
CA SER A 173 0.68 5.13 -24.49
C SER A 173 1.40 5.63 -23.23
N THR A 174 0.80 5.41 -22.06
CA THR A 174 1.48 5.74 -20.80
C THR A 174 2.76 4.90 -20.62
N GLU A 175 2.78 3.66 -21.07
CA GLU A 175 3.95 2.77 -20.98
C GLU A 175 5.09 3.29 -21.84
N ASP A 176 4.84 3.61 -23.12
CA ASP A 176 5.88 4.11 -24.01
C ASP A 176 6.45 5.47 -23.55
N VAL A 177 5.61 6.33 -22.94
CA VAL A 177 6.11 7.58 -22.35
C VAL A 177 7.05 7.30 -21.17
N LEU A 178 6.71 6.33 -20.32
CA LEU A 178 7.56 5.97 -19.19
C LEU A 178 8.87 5.34 -19.67
N GLU A 179 8.80 4.40 -20.63
CA GLU A 179 9.96 3.76 -21.23
C GLU A 179 10.91 4.79 -21.85
N TYR A 180 10.39 5.69 -22.70
CA TYR A 180 11.17 6.77 -23.29
C TYR A 180 11.87 7.67 -22.25
N LEU A 181 11.16 8.04 -21.17
CA LEU A 181 11.73 8.88 -20.12
C LEU A 181 12.78 8.13 -19.30
N LEU A 182 12.56 6.85 -19.02
CA LEU A 182 13.48 6.01 -18.27
C LEU A 182 14.75 5.73 -19.08
N ASP A 183 14.63 5.38 -20.35
CA ASP A 183 15.77 5.15 -21.24
C ASP A 183 16.64 6.40 -21.36
N LYS A 184 16.01 7.56 -21.58
CA LYS A 184 16.74 8.83 -21.65
C LYS A 184 17.47 9.15 -20.35
N GLU A 185 16.83 8.99 -19.20
CA GLU A 185 17.46 9.23 -17.90
C GLU A 185 18.60 8.22 -17.64
N LEU A 186 18.41 6.94 -18.00
CA LEU A 186 19.45 5.92 -17.88
C LEU A 186 20.66 6.22 -18.77
N GLU A 187 20.44 6.68 -20.00
CA GLU A 187 21.50 7.14 -20.90
C GLU A 187 22.27 8.33 -20.30
N GLU A 188 21.57 9.36 -19.79
CA GLU A 188 22.19 10.52 -19.16
C GLU A 188 23.01 10.11 -17.92
N LEU A 189 22.44 9.30 -17.03
CA LEU A 189 23.11 8.77 -15.84
C LEU A 189 24.33 7.90 -16.19
N SER A 190 24.23 7.08 -17.24
CA SER A 190 25.36 6.28 -17.71
C SER A 190 26.51 7.18 -18.18
N SER A 191 26.21 8.23 -18.96
CA SER A 191 27.21 9.15 -19.52
C SER A 191 27.99 9.90 -18.43
N ASP A 192 27.35 10.22 -17.31
CA ASP A 192 27.98 10.89 -16.16
C ASP A 192 28.81 9.96 -15.28
N LEU A 193 28.49 8.65 -15.28
CA LEU A 193 29.32 7.63 -14.63
C LEU A 193 30.63 7.36 -15.38
N PHE A 194 30.69 7.61 -16.70
CA PHE A 194 31.90 7.38 -17.50
C PHE A 194 32.87 8.58 -17.54
N LYS A 195 32.50 9.76 -17.03
CA LYS A 195 33.38 10.95 -16.97
C LYS A 195 34.41 10.94 -15.83
N ILE A 196 34.69 9.79 -15.20
CA ILE A 196 35.47 9.73 -13.95
C ILE A 196 36.98 9.87 -14.22
N LYS A 197 37.59 10.96 -13.71
CA LYS A 197 39.05 11.14 -13.64
C LYS A 197 39.68 10.18 -12.60
N LYS A 198 40.88 9.66 -12.89
CA LYS A 198 41.72 8.91 -11.92
C LYS A 198 41.88 9.74 -10.64
N SER A 199 41.43 9.20 -9.50
CA SER A 199 41.69 9.82 -8.20
C SER A 199 43.06 9.43 -7.68
N ARG A 200 43.81 10.40 -7.14
CA ARG A 200 44.95 10.10 -6.26
C ARG A 200 44.41 9.48 -4.96
N GLY A 201 44.91 8.31 -4.59
CA GLY A 201 44.43 7.53 -3.45
C GLY A 201 44.34 8.36 -2.15
N SER A 202 43.30 8.14 -1.37
CA SER A 202 43.14 8.77 -0.04
C SER A 202 43.77 7.87 1.03
N LYS A 203 44.51 8.45 1.98
CA LYS A 203 45.10 7.74 3.14
C LYS A 203 44.10 7.50 4.29
N GLY A 204 42.84 7.91 4.15
CA GLY A 204 41.81 7.75 5.19
C GLY A 204 41.03 6.45 5.08
N ARG A 205 40.25 6.12 6.13
CA ARG A 205 39.37 4.92 6.20
C ARG A 205 38.22 4.92 5.19
N ASN A 206 37.87 6.09 4.65
CA ASN A 206 36.72 6.26 3.76
C ASN A 206 37.09 5.93 2.31
N ILE A 207 36.30 5.05 1.68
CA ILE A 207 36.44 4.73 0.26
C ILE A 207 36.24 6.02 -0.56
N PRO A 208 37.17 6.38 -1.46
CA PRO A 208 37.08 7.58 -2.29
C PRO A 208 35.79 7.61 -3.13
N THR A 209 35.21 8.80 -3.32
CA THR A 209 33.97 8.99 -4.09
C THR A 209 34.11 8.51 -5.54
N SER A 210 35.29 8.68 -6.16
CA SER A 210 35.63 8.16 -7.49
C SER A 210 35.49 6.64 -7.55
N VAL A 211 36.07 5.92 -6.60
CA VAL A 211 36.00 4.46 -6.49
C VAL A 211 34.56 4.03 -6.24
N LYS A 212 33.85 4.70 -5.32
CA LYS A 212 32.41 4.43 -5.08
C LYS A 212 31.56 4.54 -6.35
N LYS A 213 31.82 5.56 -7.18
CA LYS A 213 31.11 5.75 -8.46
C LYS A 213 31.46 4.65 -9.46
N GLN A 214 32.74 4.30 -9.58
CA GLN A 214 33.21 3.23 -10.48
C GLN A 214 32.62 1.86 -10.08
N VAL A 215 32.61 1.54 -8.78
CA VAL A 215 32.00 0.32 -8.26
C VAL A 215 30.49 0.30 -8.57
N LYS A 216 29.76 1.39 -8.34
CA LYS A 216 28.33 1.48 -8.67
C LYS A 216 28.04 1.31 -10.15
N ALA A 217 28.87 1.89 -11.02
CA ALA A 217 28.75 1.75 -12.46
C ALA A 217 29.02 0.30 -12.90
N ARG A 218 30.12 -0.31 -12.42
CA ARG A 218 30.45 -1.73 -12.69
C ARG A 218 29.34 -2.67 -12.25
N ALA A 219 28.77 -2.42 -11.07
CA ALA A 219 27.71 -3.23 -10.49
C ALA A 219 26.31 -2.95 -11.09
N GLU A 220 26.18 -2.01 -12.03
CA GLU A 220 24.90 -1.54 -12.57
C GLU A 220 23.85 -1.21 -11.47
N PHE A 221 24.31 -0.65 -10.35
CA PHE A 221 23.47 -0.40 -9.17
C PHE A 221 22.72 -1.64 -8.65
N LYS A 222 23.31 -2.83 -8.76
CA LYS A 222 22.80 -4.09 -8.22
C LYS A 222 23.81 -4.70 -7.23
N CYS A 223 23.33 -5.57 -6.35
CA CYS A 223 24.18 -6.37 -5.48
C CYS A 223 25.05 -7.33 -6.32
N GLU A 224 26.37 -7.32 -6.12
CA GLU A 224 27.34 -8.18 -6.82
C GLU A 224 27.49 -9.58 -6.18
N PHE A 225 26.65 -9.93 -5.19
CA PHE A 225 26.73 -11.24 -4.56
C PHE A 225 26.11 -12.30 -5.50
N PRO A 226 26.76 -13.44 -5.75
CA PRO A 226 26.25 -14.44 -6.69
C PRO A 226 24.80 -14.86 -6.40
N GLY A 227 23.93 -14.72 -7.39
CA GLY A 227 22.50 -15.05 -7.29
C GLY A 227 21.62 -13.98 -6.64
N CYS A 228 22.16 -12.82 -6.26
CA CYS A 228 21.40 -11.69 -5.75
C CYS A 228 21.17 -10.63 -6.85
N ASN A 229 19.98 -10.02 -6.89
CA ASN A 229 19.63 -8.92 -7.80
C ASN A 229 18.99 -7.74 -7.06
N GLU A 230 19.29 -7.59 -5.76
CA GLU A 230 18.77 -6.48 -4.96
C GLU A 230 19.35 -5.14 -5.45
N ILE A 231 18.51 -4.10 -5.51
CA ILE A 231 18.87 -2.75 -5.98
C ILE A 231 18.74 -1.70 -4.87
N HIS A 232 18.15 -2.07 -3.74
CA HIS A 232 17.95 -1.19 -2.59
C HIS A 232 18.93 -1.47 -1.46
N ASN A 233 19.19 -0.45 -0.63
CA ASN A 233 20.06 -0.53 0.55
C ASN A 233 21.44 -1.14 0.24
N LEU A 234 22.06 -0.66 -0.85
CA LEU A 234 23.38 -1.10 -1.29
C LEU A 234 24.49 -0.40 -0.50
N GLU A 235 25.47 -1.18 -0.08
CA GLU A 235 26.62 -0.82 0.75
C GLU A 235 27.91 -1.31 0.08
N PHE A 236 29.01 -0.60 0.32
CA PHE A 236 30.31 -0.95 -0.25
C PHE A 236 31.02 -1.95 0.66
N GLU A 237 31.34 -3.12 0.13
CA GLU A 237 32.05 -4.18 0.83
C GLU A 237 33.50 -4.27 0.38
N HIS A 238 34.42 -4.44 1.31
CA HIS A 238 35.82 -4.74 0.99
C HIS A 238 36.03 -6.25 0.90
N ILE A 239 36.63 -6.74 -0.20
CA ILE A 239 36.99 -8.17 -0.33
C ILE A 239 38.00 -8.56 0.76
N VAL A 240 39.07 -7.78 0.87
CA VAL A 240 39.96 -7.79 2.04
C VAL A 240 39.59 -6.58 2.88
N PRO A 241 39.06 -6.76 4.11
CA PRO A 241 38.63 -5.64 4.93
C PRO A 241 39.76 -4.65 5.21
N TYR A 242 39.41 -3.37 5.27
CA TYR A 242 40.36 -2.31 5.64
C TYR A 242 41.04 -2.58 7.00
N ALA A 243 40.30 -3.12 7.98
CA ALA A 243 40.84 -3.46 9.29
C ALA A 243 41.90 -4.58 9.27
N LYS A 244 42.00 -5.33 8.16
CA LYS A 244 43.01 -6.36 7.91
C LYS A 244 44.05 -5.91 6.87
N GLY A 245 44.14 -4.61 6.60
CA GLY A 245 45.11 -4.03 5.66
C GLY A 245 44.63 -3.92 4.22
N GLY A 246 43.35 -4.18 3.94
CA GLY A 246 42.78 -4.05 2.60
C GLY A 246 42.80 -2.62 2.06
N THR A 247 43.00 -2.49 0.75
CA THR A 247 43.10 -1.20 0.05
C THR A 247 41.72 -0.68 -0.38
N HIS A 248 41.69 0.55 -0.90
CA HIS A 248 40.51 1.14 -1.54
C HIS A 248 40.57 1.07 -3.07
N GLU A 249 41.35 0.14 -3.61
CA GLU A 249 41.42 -0.11 -5.06
C GLU A 249 40.09 -0.68 -5.56
N LEU A 250 39.73 -0.37 -6.81
CA LEU A 250 38.45 -0.74 -7.41
C LEU A 250 38.17 -2.25 -7.33
N GLU A 251 39.22 -3.05 -7.48
CA GLU A 251 39.18 -4.51 -7.47
C GLU A 251 38.93 -5.06 -6.07
N ASN A 252 39.27 -4.32 -5.01
CA ASN A 252 39.06 -4.74 -3.62
C ASN A 252 37.70 -4.31 -3.07
N ILE A 253 36.90 -3.54 -3.83
CA ILE A 253 35.59 -3.05 -3.39
C ILE A 253 34.48 -3.67 -4.23
N LEU A 254 33.46 -4.20 -3.57
CA LEU A 254 32.22 -4.72 -4.13
C LEU A 254 31.03 -3.87 -3.68
N LEU A 255 29.89 -3.99 -4.37
CA LEU A 255 28.61 -3.42 -3.99
C LEU A 255 27.65 -4.52 -3.55
N TYR A 256 27.32 -4.60 -2.26
CA TYR A 256 26.41 -5.60 -1.72
C TYR A 256 25.15 -4.95 -1.14
N CYS A 257 24.02 -5.66 -1.13
CA CYS A 257 22.89 -5.23 -0.29
C CYS A 257 23.25 -5.36 1.19
N LYS A 258 22.59 -4.61 2.07
CA LYS A 258 22.81 -4.62 3.52
C LYS A 258 22.93 -6.04 4.10
N THR A 259 22.06 -6.97 3.68
CA THR A 259 22.10 -8.37 4.15
C THR A 259 23.40 -9.08 3.78
N HIS A 260 23.87 -8.96 2.54
CA HIS A 260 25.10 -9.60 2.09
C HIS A 260 26.35 -8.92 2.67
N ASN A 261 26.33 -7.59 2.82
CA ASN A 261 27.38 -6.85 3.51
C ASN A 261 27.54 -7.32 4.97
N GLN A 262 26.44 -7.36 5.74
CA GLN A 262 26.45 -7.86 7.11
C GLN A 262 26.91 -9.32 7.21
N ARG A 263 26.46 -10.19 6.28
CA ARG A 263 26.87 -11.60 6.26
C ARG A 263 28.37 -11.77 6.00
N ALA A 264 28.94 -10.98 5.07
CA ALA A 264 30.37 -10.96 4.81
C ALA A 264 31.15 -10.53 6.07
N ALA A 265 30.73 -9.45 6.71
CA ALA A 265 31.33 -8.97 7.95
C ALA A 265 31.26 -10.00 9.10
N ILE A 266 30.14 -10.73 9.25
CA ILE A 266 30.02 -11.82 10.25
C ILE A 266 30.99 -12.96 9.96
N LYS A 267 31.14 -13.38 8.69
CA LYS A 267 32.09 -14.44 8.32
C LYS A 267 33.52 -14.05 8.68
N GLU A 268 33.84 -12.77 8.53
CA GLU A 268 35.20 -12.27 8.60
C GLU A 268 35.65 -11.86 10.02
N PHE A 269 34.72 -11.36 10.82
CA PHE A 269 34.97 -10.81 12.15
C PHE A 269 34.23 -11.51 13.29
N GLY A 270 33.33 -12.45 12.95
CA GLY A 270 32.53 -13.20 13.91
C GLY A 270 31.28 -12.46 14.39
N LEU A 271 30.22 -13.22 14.69
CA LEU A 271 28.91 -12.70 15.09
C LEU A 271 28.96 -11.82 16.34
N HIS A 272 29.70 -12.26 17.37
CA HIS A 272 29.79 -11.55 18.65
C HIS A 272 30.36 -10.13 18.50
N LYS A 273 31.36 -9.96 17.63
CA LYS A 273 31.95 -8.65 17.34
C LYS A 273 30.99 -7.77 16.55
N MET A 274 30.30 -8.36 15.57
CA MET A 274 29.43 -7.63 14.66
C MET A 274 28.09 -7.20 15.28
N ASN A 275 27.58 -7.91 16.29
CA ASN A 275 26.36 -7.52 17.03
C ASN A 275 26.42 -6.12 17.65
N LYS A 276 27.62 -5.54 17.84
CA LYS A 276 27.80 -4.17 18.35
C LYS A 276 27.57 -3.08 17.30
N TYR A 277 27.47 -3.45 16.01
CA TYR A 277 27.42 -2.54 14.87
C TYR A 277 26.17 -2.73 14.00
N PHE A 278 25.27 -3.65 14.38
CA PHE A 278 24.02 -3.95 13.67
C PHE A 278 22.80 -3.28 14.31
#